data_AF-A0A7S0EYV6-F1
#
_entry.id   AF-A0A7S0EYV6-F1
#
_cell.length_a   1.000
_cell.length_b   1.000
_cell.length_c   1.000
_cell.angle_alpha   90.00
_cell.angle_beta   90.00
_cell.angle_gamma   90.00
#
_symmetry.space_group_name_H-M   'P 1'
#
loop_
_entity.id
_entity.type
_entity.pdbx_description
1 polymer ?
#
loop_
_entity_poly.entity_id
_entity_poly.type
_entity_poly.pdbx_seq_one_letter_code
_entity_poly.pdbx_strand_id
1 'polypeptide(L)'
;NKGALLFLDEVEALAVSRDGEINEASRRMLSVLLRTIDGFQTKEGLIVIGATNRVGDIDSALRSRFDVSIKFDLPDEKSRKEIVARMTKHLSSLEQQKLAQRMTGFSG
;
A
#
# COMPACT_ATOMS: atom_id res chain seq x y z
N ASN A 1 -0.15 -19.86 -20.21
CA ASN A 1 -0.20 -18.44 -19.81
C ASN A 1 0.43 -18.35 -18.42
N LYS A 2 1.52 -17.59 -18.23
CA LYS A 2 2.09 -17.37 -16.89
C LYS A 2 1.38 -16.16 -16.30
N GLY A 3 0.78 -16.32 -15.12
CA GLY A 3 0.18 -15.20 -14.40
C GLY A 3 1.23 -14.13 -14.07
N ALA A 4 0.78 -12.89 -13.90
CA ALA A 4 1.63 -11.75 -13.58
C ALA A 4 1.03 -10.94 -12.44
N LEU A 5 1.90 -10.27 -11.69
CA LEU A 5 1.54 -9.34 -10.62
C LEU A 5 2.16 -7.98 -10.94
N LEU A 6 1.32 -6.95 -11.01
CA LEU A 6 1.75 -5.57 -11.11
C LEU A 6 1.64 -4.91 -9.74
N PHE A 7 2.77 -4.49 -9.19
CA PHE A 7 2.82 -3.71 -7.95
C PHE A 7 3.07 -2.25 -8.28
N LEU A 8 2.20 -1.37 -7.80
CA LEU A 8 2.32 0.07 -7.92
C LEU A 8 2.51 0.63 -6.51
N ASP A 9 3.72 1.08 -6.20
CA ASP A 9 3.99 1.77 -4.94
C ASP A 9 3.71 3.27 -5.07
N GLU A 10 3.39 3.93 -3.97
CA GLU A 10 3.08 5.37 -3.90
C GLU A 10 2.09 5.82 -4.99
N VAL A 11 0.98 5.09 -5.16
CA VAL A 11 0.03 5.36 -6.27
C VAL A 11 -0.55 6.78 -6.22
N GLU A 12 -0.55 7.43 -5.05
CA GLU A 12 -0.91 8.84 -4.89
C GLU A 12 -0.10 9.78 -5.78
N ALA A 13 1.16 9.45 -6.11
CA ALA A 13 2.01 10.28 -6.96
C ALA A 13 1.47 10.43 -8.39
N LEU A 14 0.67 9.44 -8.84
CA LEU A 14 0.06 9.40 -10.17
C LEU A 14 -1.43 9.74 -10.15
N ALA A 15 -2.05 9.84 -8.98
CA ALA A 15 -3.51 9.80 -8.82
C ALA A 15 -4.07 10.82 -7.83
N VAL A 16 -3.46 12.01 -7.77
CA VAL A 16 -3.88 13.10 -6.86
C VAL A 16 -5.32 13.56 -7.15
N SER A 17 -6.12 13.70 -6.09
CA SER A 17 -7.51 14.20 -6.10
C SER A 17 -7.64 15.56 -6.78
N ARG A 18 -8.77 15.77 -7.47
CA ARG A 18 -9.09 16.86 -8.39
C ARG A 18 -9.25 18.25 -7.76
N ASP A 19 -8.85 18.43 -6.50
CA ASP A 19 -9.21 19.58 -5.67
C ASP A 19 -8.26 20.80 -5.83
N GLY A 20 -7.67 21.00 -7.02
CA GLY A 20 -6.83 22.16 -7.35
C GLY A 20 -6.53 22.32 -8.84
N GLU A 21 -5.71 23.31 -9.20
CA GLU A 21 -5.14 23.48 -10.56
C GLU A 21 -4.16 22.34 -10.88
N ILE A 22 -4.70 21.16 -11.16
CA ILE A 22 -3.93 20.05 -11.68
C ILE A 22 -3.56 20.36 -13.12
N ASN A 23 -2.26 20.34 -13.42
CA ASN A 23 -1.73 20.43 -14.78
C ASN A 23 -2.35 19.32 -15.67
N GLU A 24 -2.76 19.67 -16.89
CA GLU A 24 -3.30 18.76 -17.90
C GLU A 24 -2.46 17.48 -18.08
N ALA A 25 -1.13 17.58 -17.92
CA ALA A 25 -0.23 16.42 -17.95
C ALA A 25 -0.62 15.34 -16.91
N SER A 26 -0.90 15.74 -15.66
CA SER A 26 -1.26 14.81 -14.59
C SER A 26 -2.65 14.21 -14.80
N ARG A 27 -3.62 14.99 -15.32
CA ARG A 27 -4.95 14.48 -15.71
C ARG A 27 -4.84 13.41 -16.79
N ARG A 28 -3.95 13.63 -17.77
CA ARG A 28 -3.69 12.66 -18.84
C ARG A 28 -3.03 11.39 -18.29
N MET A 29 -2.06 11.51 -17.38
CA MET A 29 -1.43 10.34 -16.73
C MET A 29 -2.45 9.50 -15.97
N LEU A 30 -3.29 10.12 -15.15
CA LEU A 30 -4.38 9.43 -14.45
C LEU A 30 -5.32 8.72 -15.43
N SER A 31 -5.71 9.39 -16.50
CA SER A 31 -6.59 8.82 -17.53
C SER A 31 -5.97 7.59 -18.21
N VAL A 32 -4.66 7.63 -18.49
CA VAL A 32 -3.92 6.49 -19.05
C VAL A 32 -3.84 5.35 -18.03
N LEU A 33 -3.56 5.66 -16.77
CA LEU A 33 -3.50 4.66 -15.69
C LEU A 33 -4.83 3.92 -15.54
N LEU A 34 -5.96 4.66 -15.48
CA LEU A 34 -7.30 4.08 -15.38
C LEU A 34 -7.60 3.13 -16.54
N ARG A 35 -7.36 3.56 -17.79
CA ARG A 35 -7.57 2.72 -18.98
C ARG A 35 -6.67 1.49 -18.99
N THR A 36 -5.46 1.61 -18.46
CA THR A 36 -4.50 0.51 -18.37
C THR A 36 -4.99 -0.55 -17.38
N ILE A 37 -5.47 -0.12 -16.20
CA ILE A 37 -6.04 -1.03 -15.19
C ILE A 37 -7.32 -1.69 -15.71
N ASP A 38 -8.23 -0.93 -16.35
CA ASP A 38 -9.45 -1.49 -16.96
C ASP A 38 -9.08 -2.58 -18.01
N GLY A 39 -8.03 -2.35 -18.80
CA GLY A 39 -7.50 -3.34 -19.75
C GLY A 39 -6.89 -4.59 -19.09
N PHE A 40 -6.39 -4.46 -17.86
CA PHE A 40 -5.81 -5.56 -17.09
C PHE A 40 -6.86 -6.43 -16.41
N GLN A 41 -7.97 -5.85 -15.95
CA GLN A 41 -9.07 -6.59 -15.35
C GLN A 41 -9.69 -7.63 -16.31
N THR A 42 -9.59 -7.40 -17.62
CA THR A 42 -10.09 -8.36 -18.64
C THR A 42 -9.14 -9.53 -18.92
N LYS A 43 -7.90 -9.50 -18.40
CA LYS A 43 -6.90 -10.54 -18.65
C LYS A 43 -6.84 -11.53 -17.48
N GLU A 44 -7.18 -12.78 -17.75
CA GLU A 44 -7.03 -13.86 -16.78
C GLU A 44 -5.57 -14.01 -16.32
N GLY A 45 -5.39 -14.14 -14.99
CA GLY A 45 -4.09 -14.38 -14.37
C GLY A 45 -3.26 -13.13 -14.09
N LEU A 46 -3.81 -11.92 -14.21
CA LEU A 46 -3.15 -10.67 -13.82
C LEU A 46 -3.74 -10.12 -12.51
N ILE A 47 -2.87 -9.84 -11.53
CA ILE A 47 -3.23 -9.19 -10.26
C ILE A 47 -2.57 -7.82 -10.20
N VAL A 48 -3.30 -6.79 -9.81
CA VAL A 48 -2.78 -5.44 -9.57
C VAL A 48 -2.85 -5.14 -8.08
N ILE A 49 -1.74 -4.70 -7.49
CA ILE A 49 -1.65 -4.26 -6.10
C ILE A 49 -1.16 -2.82 -6.10
N GLY A 50 -1.91 -1.94 -5.44
CA GLY A 50 -1.51 -0.56 -5.18
C GLY A 50 -1.17 -0.35 -3.70
N ALA A 51 -0.12 0.40 -3.42
CA ALA A 51 0.24 0.84 -2.06
C ALA A 51 0.21 2.38 -1.98
N THR A 52 -0.25 2.89 -0.83
CA THR A 52 -0.38 4.34 -0.58
C THR A 52 -0.28 4.65 0.90
N ASN A 53 0.30 5.81 1.22
CA ASN A 53 0.23 6.38 2.58
C ASN A 53 -0.89 7.43 2.71
N ARG A 54 -1.52 7.81 1.59
CA ARG A 54 -2.45 8.93 1.48
C ARG A 54 -3.73 8.53 0.77
N VAL A 55 -4.46 7.53 1.30
CA VAL A 55 -5.70 7.02 0.69
C VAL A 55 -6.77 8.11 0.46
N GLY A 56 -6.76 9.18 1.28
CA GLY A 56 -7.65 10.33 1.12
C GLY A 56 -7.33 11.20 -0.11
N ASP A 57 -6.07 11.18 -0.56
CA ASP A 57 -5.58 11.98 -1.69
C ASP A 57 -5.78 11.26 -3.03
N ILE A 58 -6.23 10.00 -3.04
CA ILE A 58 -6.40 9.21 -4.26
C ILE A 58 -7.75 9.51 -4.94
N ASP A 59 -7.71 9.80 -6.25
CA ASP A 59 -8.89 9.96 -7.10
C ASP A 59 -9.85 8.76 -6.98
N SER A 60 -11.14 9.07 -6.78
CA SER A 60 -12.18 8.08 -6.53
C SER A 60 -12.38 7.10 -7.69
N ALA A 61 -12.10 7.52 -8.94
CA ALA A 61 -12.16 6.63 -10.09
C ALA A 61 -11.07 5.55 -9.98
N LEU A 62 -9.85 5.89 -9.56
CA LEU A 62 -8.80 4.89 -9.37
C LEU A 62 -9.17 3.93 -8.24
N ARG A 63 -9.69 4.45 -7.12
CA ARG A 63 -10.16 3.62 -5.99
C ARG A 63 -11.22 2.60 -6.42
N SER A 64 -12.14 2.99 -7.30
CA SER A 64 -13.19 2.10 -7.79
C SER A 64 -12.70 0.90 -8.62
N ARG A 65 -11.43 0.88 -9.05
CA ARG A 65 -10.82 -0.25 -9.80
C ARG A 65 -10.13 -1.27 -8.90
N PHE A 66 -10.01 -1.00 -7.60
CA PHE A 66 -9.47 -1.95 -6.64
C PHE A 66 -10.61 -2.61 -5.88
N ASP A 67 -10.77 -3.92 -6.08
CA ASP A 67 -11.85 -4.70 -5.44
C ASP A 67 -11.64 -4.85 -3.93
N VAL A 68 -10.37 -4.90 -3.51
CA VAL A 68 -9.97 -5.12 -2.12
C VAL A 68 -9.10 -3.97 -1.65
N SER A 69 -9.42 -3.44 -0.47
CA SER A 69 -8.61 -2.47 0.25
C SER A 69 -8.20 -3.06 1.59
N ILE A 70 -6.90 -3.04 1.89
CA ILE A 70 -6.34 -3.52 3.15
C ILE A 70 -5.72 -2.31 3.86
N LYS A 71 -6.18 -2.03 5.08
CA LYS A 71 -5.61 -0.99 5.93
C LYS A 71 -4.60 -1.63 6.88
N PHE A 72 -3.40 -1.08 6.92
CA PHE A 72 -2.37 -1.45 7.89
C PHE A 72 -2.32 -0.37 8.97
N ASP A 73 -2.83 -0.70 10.16
CA ASP A 73 -2.69 0.14 11.34
C ASP A 73 -1.33 -0.09 12.01
N LEU A 74 -0.98 0.77 12.97
CA LEU A 74 0.22 0.57 13.79
C LEU A 74 0.18 -0.81 14.48
N PRO A 75 1.32 -1.49 14.61
CA PRO A 75 1.36 -2.83 15.18
C PRO A 75 0.90 -2.84 16.63
N ASP A 76 0.00 -3.76 16.94
CA ASP A 76 -0.43 -4.05 18.31
C ASP A 76 0.70 -4.74 19.12
N GLU A 77 0.47 -5.00 20.41
CA GLU A 77 1.52 -5.58 21.26
C GLU A 77 2.02 -6.93 20.73
N LYS A 78 1.11 -7.77 20.22
CA LYS A 78 1.45 -9.09 19.67
C LYS A 78 2.31 -8.94 18.42
N SER A 79 1.88 -8.09 17.48
CA SER A 79 2.60 -7.79 16.24
C SER A 79 3.98 -7.21 16.52
N ARG A 80 4.11 -6.29 17.49
CA ARG A 80 5.42 -5.75 17.91
C ARG A 80 6.35 -6.83 18.45
N LYS A 81 5.85 -7.78 19.25
CA LYS A 81 6.66 -8.92 19.73
C LYS A 81 7.15 -9.77 18.55
N GLU A 82 6.29 -10.04 17.57
CA GLU A 82 6.65 -10.83 16.38
C GLU A 82 7.68 -10.10 15.50
N ILE A 83 7.51 -8.81 15.27
CA ILE A 83 8.46 -7.96 14.53
C ILE A 83 9.81 -7.95 15.22
N VAL A 84 9.84 -7.64 16.52
CA VAL A 84 11.08 -7.62 17.31
C VAL A 84 11.77 -8.99 17.30
N ALA A 85 11.03 -10.07 17.53
CA ALA A 85 11.59 -11.42 17.51
C ALA A 85 12.20 -11.77 16.14
N ARG A 86 11.56 -11.32 15.05
CA ARG A 86 12.06 -11.55 13.68
C ARG A 86 13.31 -10.73 13.35
N MET A 87 13.38 -9.48 13.81
CA MET A 87 14.50 -8.57 13.53
C MET A 87 15.70 -8.77 14.46
N THR A 88 15.46 -9.21 15.70
CA THR A 88 16.49 -9.28 16.76
C THR A 88 16.75 -10.71 17.23
N LYS A 89 16.89 -11.64 16.27
CA LYS A 89 17.14 -13.08 16.55
C LYS A 89 18.37 -13.37 17.41
N HIS A 90 19.30 -12.42 17.52
CA HIS A 90 20.51 -12.53 18.34
C HIS A 90 20.29 -12.15 19.82
N LEU A 91 19.15 -11.53 20.16
CA LEU A 91 18.77 -11.19 21.53
C LEU A 91 18.04 -12.36 22.20
N SER A 92 18.13 -12.41 23.53
CA SER A 92 17.32 -13.33 24.32
C SER A 92 15.83 -12.96 24.28
N SER A 93 14.95 -13.93 24.53
CA SER A 93 13.50 -13.69 24.55
C SER A 93 13.09 -12.62 25.57
N LEU A 94 13.82 -12.49 26.68
CA LEU A 94 13.56 -11.46 27.69
C LEU A 94 13.91 -10.05 27.17
N GLU A 95 15.02 -9.91 26.46
CA GLU A 95 15.42 -8.64 25.83
C GLU A 95 14.44 -8.24 24.73
N GLN A 96 14.03 -9.20 23.90
CA GLN A 96 13.01 -9.01 22.86
C GLN A 96 11.68 -8.52 23.45
N GLN A 97 11.24 -9.13 24.57
CA GLN A 97 10.01 -8.70 25.25
C GLN A 97 10.11 -7.28 25.79
N LYS A 98 11.24 -6.93 26.44
CA LYS A 98 11.48 -5.58 26.96
C LYS A 98 11.52 -4.54 25.84
N LEU A 99 12.11 -4.88 24.69
CA LEU A 99 12.18 -4.00 23.54
C LEU A 99 10.77 -3.78 22.93
N ALA A 100 10.01 -4.85 22.70
CA ALA A 100 8.65 -4.76 22.16
C ALA A 100 7.69 -3.90 23.03
N GLN A 101 7.86 -3.93 24.36
CA GLN A 101 7.09 -3.10 25.30
C GLN A 101 7.37 -1.60 25.14
N ARG A 102 8.60 -1.23 24.77
CA ARG A 102 9.03 0.17 24.61
C ARG A 102 8.68 0.76 23.24
N MET A 103 8.23 -0.06 22.30
CA MET A 103 7.96 0.34 20.91
C MET A 103 6.49 0.68 20.64
N THR A 104 5.71 0.99 21.68
CA THR A 104 4.31 1.44 21.51
C THR A 104 4.27 2.69 20.63
N GLY A 105 3.44 2.66 19.58
CA GLY A 105 3.31 3.75 18.62
C GLY A 105 4.32 3.75 17.47
N PHE A 106 5.25 2.81 17.43
CA PHE A 106 6.24 2.68 16.36
C PHE A 106 5.64 1.85 15.22
N SER A 107 6.02 2.16 13.98
CA SER A 107 5.79 1.26 12.84
C SER A 107 6.69 0.03 12.94
N GLY A 108 6.43 -0.96 12.09
CA GLY A 108 7.23 -2.18 12.01
C GLY A 108 8.63 -2.00 11.45
#